data_AF-A0A1J4Y385-F1
#
_entry.id   AF-A0A1J4Y385-F1
#
_cell.length_a   1.000
_cell.length_b   1.000
_cell.length_c   1.000
_cell.angle_alpha   90.00
_cell.angle_beta   90.00
_cell.angle_gamma   90.00
#
_symmetry.space_group_name_H-M   'P 1'
#
loop_
_entity.id
_entity.type
_entity.pdbx_description
1 polymer ?
#
loop_
_entity_poly.entity_id
_entity_poly.type
_entity_poly.pdbx_seq_one_letter_code
_entity_poly.pdbx_strand_id
1 'polypeptide(L)'
;MSHLITKKTLEYLAELSRIELKKENEEKLLKDLQKILEYFEELKEVDTEDIEPTRLPSPDGEAVGGQVTGGTIGKNVFREDEPPAALSQRRSTLMEAFPEKEKGFLKIPPVFE
;
A
#
# COMPACT_ATOMS: atom_id res chain seq x y z
N MET A 1 -8.88 -17.89 21.48
CA MET A 1 -9.28 -16.51 21.18
C MET A 1 -8.03 -15.65 21.20
N SER A 2 -7.48 -15.43 20.02
CA SER A 2 -6.26 -14.66 19.80
C SER A 2 -6.59 -13.17 19.87
N HIS A 3 -6.45 -12.56 21.05
CA HIS A 3 -6.43 -11.10 21.15
C HIS A 3 -5.10 -10.58 20.54
N LEU A 4 -5.01 -10.63 19.21
CA LEU A 4 -3.82 -10.28 18.43
C LEU A 4 -3.58 -8.77 18.35
N ILE A 5 -4.61 -7.96 18.60
CA ILE A 5 -4.53 -6.50 18.49
C ILE A 5 -5.03 -5.85 19.77
N THR A 6 -4.20 -4.91 20.25
CA THR A 6 -4.48 -4.03 21.39
C THR A 6 -4.74 -2.60 20.92
N LYS A 7 -5.24 -1.73 21.79
CA LYS A 7 -5.39 -0.29 21.51
C LYS A 7 -4.07 0.35 21.06
N LYS A 8 -2.96 0.01 21.72
CA LYS A 8 -1.61 0.45 21.35
C LYS A 8 -1.21 0.00 19.94
N THR A 9 -1.58 -1.21 19.54
CA THR A 9 -1.33 -1.73 18.18
C THR A 9 -2.13 -0.93 17.14
N LEU A 10 -3.38 -0.59 17.46
CA LEU A 10 -4.23 0.22 16.59
C LEU A 10 -3.69 1.64 16.41
N GLU A 11 -3.26 2.29 17.49
CA GLU A 11 -2.60 3.62 17.43
C GLU A 11 -1.34 3.59 16.56
N TYR A 12 -0.50 2.57 16.75
CA TYR A 12 0.71 2.38 15.94
C TYR A 12 0.42 2.19 14.44
N LEU A 13 -0.59 1.38 14.10
CA LEU A 13 -1.01 1.18 12.72
C LEU A 13 -1.60 2.45 12.10
N ALA A 14 -2.34 3.25 12.88
CA ALA A 14 -2.87 4.53 12.44
C ALA A 14 -1.75 5.52 12.13
N GLU A 15 -0.70 5.57 12.96
CA GLU A 15 0.49 6.39 12.72
C GLU A 15 1.22 5.98 11.43
N LEU A 16 1.47 4.68 11.24
CA LEU A 16 2.09 4.14 10.03
C LEU A 16 1.29 4.46 8.76
N SER A 17 -0.04 4.43 8.87
CA SER A 17 -0.95 4.68 7.75
C SER A 17 -1.26 6.16 7.54
N ARG A 18 -0.72 7.06 8.39
CA ARG A 18 -1.02 8.51 8.42
C ARG A 18 -2.52 8.79 8.56
N ILE A 19 -3.23 7.99 9.34
CA ILE A 19 -4.66 8.15 9.63
C ILE A 19 -4.81 8.75 11.03
N GLU A 20 -5.52 9.87 11.14
CA GLU A 20 -5.89 10.43 12.43
C GLU A 20 -7.03 9.62 13.07
N LEU A 21 -6.76 9.01 14.22
CA LEU A 21 -7.73 8.18 14.93
C LEU A 21 -8.50 9.00 15.97
N LYS A 22 -9.82 9.13 15.80
CA LYS A 22 -10.69 9.70 16.83
C LYS A 22 -10.97 8.65 17.91
N LYS A 23 -10.82 9.05 19.19
CA LYS A 23 -11.08 8.17 20.35
C LYS A 23 -12.47 7.51 20.35
N GLU A 24 -13.47 8.23 19.83
CA GLU A 24 -14.85 7.74 19.71
C GLU A 24 -14.98 6.52 18.78
N ASN A 25 -14.12 6.41 17.76
CA ASN A 25 -14.16 5.33 16.77
C ASN A 25 -13.19 4.19 17.11
N GLU A 26 -12.28 4.40 18.05
CA GLU A 26 -11.21 3.47 18.40
C GLU A 26 -11.76 2.10 18.82
N GLU A 27 -12.77 2.06 19.69
CA GLU A 27 -13.33 0.79 20.18
C GLU A 27 -14.09 0.03 19.10
N LYS A 28 -14.74 0.75 18.18
CA LYS A 28 -15.43 0.14 17.04
C LYS A 28 -14.41 -0.46 16.07
N LEU A 29 -13.40 0.32 15.70
CA LEU A 29 -12.34 -0.12 14.79
C LEU A 29 -11.56 -1.31 15.35
N LEU A 30 -11.29 -1.32 16.65
CA LEU A 30 -10.63 -2.44 17.32
C LEU A 30 -11.46 -3.73 17.16
N LYS A 31 -12.78 -3.66 17.39
CA LYS A 31 -13.68 -4.81 17.24
C LYS A 31 -13.78 -5.27 15.78
N ASP A 32 -13.92 -4.33 14.85
CA ASP A 32 -14.04 -4.66 13.43
C ASP A 32 -12.75 -5.30 12.91
N LEU A 33 -11.58 -4.79 13.30
CA LEU A 33 -10.29 -5.36 12.91
C LEU A 33 -10.06 -6.74 13.54
N GLN A 34 -10.48 -6.96 14.79
CA GLN A 34 -10.44 -8.28 15.42
C GLN A 34 -11.26 -9.30 14.63
N LYS A 35 -12.50 -8.95 14.23
CA LYS A 35 -13.35 -9.83 13.40
C LYS A 35 -12.72 -10.16 12.05
N ILE A 36 -12.11 -9.18 11.40
CA ILE A 36 -11.43 -9.37 10.11
C ILE A 36 -10.27 -10.36 10.28
N LEU A 37 -9.44 -10.20 11.31
CA LEU A 37 -8.34 -11.13 11.56
C LEU A 37 -8.81 -12.52 11.96
N GLU A 38 -9.88 -12.63 12.74
CA GLU A 38 -10.52 -13.91 13.06
C GLU A 38 -10.99 -14.63 11.79
N TYR A 39 -11.56 -13.90 10.83
CA TYR A 39 -11.95 -14.48 9.54
C TYR A 39 -10.73 -14.99 8.74
N PHE A 40 -9.60 -14.29 8.79
CA PHE A 40 -8.37 -14.74 8.13
C PHE A 40 -7.75 -16.00 8.76
N GLU A 41 -8.13 -16.39 9.97
CA GLU A 41 -7.66 -17.64 10.58
C GLU A 41 -8.14 -18.87 9.79
N GLU A 42 -9.25 -18.78 9.04
CA GLU A 42 -9.73 -19.84 8.15
C GLU A 42 -8.65 -20.23 7.10
N LEU A 43 -7.77 -19.31 6.71
CA LEU A 43 -6.70 -19.59 5.76
C LEU A 43 -5.64 -20.57 6.31
N LYS A 44 -5.54 -20.74 7.64
CA LYS A 44 -4.60 -21.69 8.26
C LYS A 44 -5.04 -23.14 8.13
N GLU A 45 -6.30 -23.39 7.78
CA GLU A 45 -6.81 -24.75 7.55
C GLU A 45 -6.31 -25.35 6.23
N VAL A 46 -5.79 -24.51 5.34
CA VAL A 46 -5.27 -24.91 4.04
C VAL A 46 -3.75 -25.09 4.11
N ASP A 47 -3.27 -26.27 3.73
CA ASP A 47 -1.84 -26.57 3.66
C ASP A 47 -1.17 -25.82 2.51
N THR A 48 -0.06 -25.15 2.82
CA THR A 48 0.74 -24.33 1.88
C THR A 48 2.24 -24.62 1.97
N GLU A 49 2.68 -25.68 2.67
CA GLU A 49 4.11 -25.95 2.92
C GLU A 49 4.94 -26.05 1.63
N ASP A 50 4.40 -26.68 0.59
CA ASP A 50 5.08 -26.91 -0.69
C ASP A 50 4.54 -26.03 -1.85
N ILE A 51 3.82 -24.94 -1.53
CA ILE A 51 3.23 -24.05 -2.54
C ILE A 51 3.99 -22.71 -2.59
N GLU A 52 4.46 -22.34 -3.77
CA GLU A 52 5.09 -21.02 -3.96
C GLU A 52 4.07 -19.87 -3.93
N PRO A 53 4.39 -18.71 -3.32
CA PRO A 53 3.49 -17.55 -3.32
C PRO A 53 3.25 -16.96 -4.72
N THR A 54 1.98 -16.89 -5.12
CA THR A 54 1.56 -16.25 -6.38
C THR A 54 1.66 -14.72 -6.28
N ARG A 55 2.29 -14.08 -7.28
CA ARG A 55 2.45 -12.60 -7.32
C ARG A 55 1.81 -11.92 -8.51
N LEU A 56 1.75 -12.58 -9.66
CA LEU A 56 1.06 -12.08 -10.84
C LEU A 56 0.05 -13.16 -11.27
N PRO A 57 -1.18 -12.80 -11.67
CA PRO A 57 -2.02 -13.74 -12.39
C PRO A 57 -1.31 -14.10 -13.70
N SER A 58 -0.95 -15.37 -13.85
CA SER A 58 -0.49 -15.88 -15.13
C SER A 58 -1.67 -15.84 -16.12
N PRO A 59 -1.45 -15.45 -17.39
CA PRO A 59 -2.53 -15.35 -18.38
C PRO A 59 -3.27 -16.68 -18.66
N ASP A 60 -2.68 -17.79 -18.25
CA ASP A 60 -3.15 -19.18 -18.35
C ASP A 60 -3.70 -19.75 -17.02
N GLY A 61 -3.68 -18.98 -15.91
CA GLY A 61 -4.22 -19.40 -14.62
C GLY A 61 -3.34 -20.39 -13.84
N GLU A 62 -2.16 -20.73 -14.36
CA GLU A 62 -1.21 -21.60 -13.65
C GLU A 62 -0.37 -20.78 -12.65
N ALA A 63 -0.24 -21.27 -11.42
CA ALA A 63 0.67 -20.70 -10.44
C ALA A 63 2.11 -20.97 -10.92
N VAL A 64 2.73 -19.99 -11.57
CA VAL A 64 4.13 -20.10 -11.98
C VAL A 64 4.98 -19.94 -10.73
N GLY A 65 5.28 -21.07 -10.09
CA GLY A 65 6.34 -21.21 -9.10
C GLY A 65 7.66 -20.88 -9.79
N GLY A 66 8.23 -19.73 -9.44
CA GLY A 66 9.32 -19.12 -10.17
C GLY A 66 9.83 -17.88 -9.48
N GLN A 67 10.86 -18.09 -8.66
CA GLN A 67 11.88 -17.17 -8.18
C GLN A 67 11.59 -15.66 -8.19
N VAL A 68 11.67 -15.11 -6.98
CA VAL A 68 11.49 -13.72 -6.59
C VAL A 68 12.43 -12.74 -7.30
N THR A 69 12.01 -12.20 -8.45
CA THR A 69 12.62 -10.98 -9.00
C THR A 69 11.56 -10.00 -9.49
N GLY A 70 11.29 -8.97 -8.67
CA GLY A 70 10.96 -7.64 -9.19
C GLY A 70 9.64 -7.42 -9.95
N GLY A 71 8.57 -8.18 -9.68
CA GLY A 71 7.21 -7.77 -10.08
C GLY A 71 6.93 -7.72 -11.59
N THR A 72 7.77 -8.33 -12.42
CA THR A 72 7.56 -8.45 -13.86
C THR A 72 7.31 -9.92 -14.23
N ILE A 73 6.36 -10.17 -15.14
CA ILE A 73 6.38 -11.32 -16.08
C ILE A 73 7.85 -11.51 -16.46
N GLY A 74 8.43 -12.72 -16.48
CA GLY A 74 9.87 -13.02 -16.69
C GLY A 74 10.51 -12.46 -17.98
N LYS A 75 10.44 -11.14 -18.14
CA LYS A 75 10.69 -10.28 -19.27
C LYS A 75 10.94 -8.89 -18.68
N ASN A 76 12.15 -8.40 -18.85
CA ASN A 76 12.50 -7.07 -18.42
C ASN A 76 11.69 -6.03 -19.22
N VAL A 77 10.96 -5.16 -18.52
CA VAL A 77 10.27 -4.02 -19.12
C VAL A 77 11.21 -2.83 -19.05
N PHE A 78 11.87 -2.52 -20.17
CA PHE A 78 12.77 -1.37 -20.28
C PHE A 78 12.05 -0.16 -20.86
N ARG A 79 12.48 1.02 -20.41
CA ARG A 79 12.12 2.31 -21.00
C ARG A 79 13.36 2.84 -21.71
N GLU A 80 13.22 3.30 -22.96
CA GLU A 80 14.29 3.95 -23.72
C GLU A 80 14.81 5.20 -23.00
N ASP A 81 16.12 5.47 -23.12
CA ASP A 81 16.78 6.63 -22.51
C ASP A 81 16.58 7.90 -23.35
N GLU A 82 15.33 8.23 -23.64
CA GLU A 82 14.94 9.46 -24.33
C GLU A 82 14.31 10.45 -23.36
N PRO A 83 14.56 11.77 -23.52
CA PRO A 83 13.94 12.78 -22.69
C PRO A 83 12.41 12.79 -22.94
N PRO A 84 11.58 12.63 -21.90
CA PRO A 84 10.14 12.63 -22.08
C PRO A 84 9.65 14.02 -22.51
N ALA A 85 8.95 14.08 -23.65
CA ALA A 85 8.50 15.32 -24.28
C ALA A 85 7.56 16.21 -23.43
N ALA A 86 7.01 15.69 -22.33
CA ALA A 86 5.82 16.26 -21.67
C ALA A 86 6.07 16.97 -20.33
N LEU A 87 7.29 17.01 -19.78
CA LEU A 87 7.49 17.54 -18.42
C LEU A 87 7.22 19.04 -18.31
N SER A 88 7.56 19.82 -19.33
CA SER A 88 7.34 21.28 -19.37
C SER A 88 5.86 21.65 -19.57
N GLN A 89 5.09 20.85 -20.32
CA GLN A 89 3.64 21.08 -20.52
C GLN A 89 2.78 20.68 -19.30
N ARG A 90 3.28 19.82 -18.41
CA ARG A 90 2.53 19.33 -17.25
C ARG A 90 2.70 20.16 -15.98
N ARG A 91 3.63 21.13 -15.97
CA ARG A 91 3.90 21.92 -14.75
C ARG A 91 2.67 22.69 -14.29
N SER A 92 1.98 23.37 -15.20
CA SER A 92 0.77 24.15 -14.89
C SER A 92 -0.35 23.24 -14.34
N THR A 93 -0.63 22.14 -15.02
CA THR A 93 -1.67 21.18 -14.61
C THR A 93 -1.39 20.56 -13.25
N LEU A 94 -0.12 20.25 -12.95
CA LEU A 94 0.28 19.70 -11.65
C LEU A 94 0.15 20.74 -10.52
N MET A 95 0.45 22.01 -10.82
CA MET A 95 0.29 23.11 -9.85
C MET A 95 -1.16 23.48 -9.57
N GLU A 96 -2.06 23.26 -10.52
CA GLU A 96 -3.50 23.46 -10.34
C GLU A 96 -4.15 22.34 -9.51
N ALA A 97 -3.61 21.12 -9.58
CA ALA A 97 -4.11 19.98 -8.80
C ALA A 97 -3.75 20.06 -7.30
N PHE A 98 -2.83 20.94 -6.91
CA PHE A 98 -2.31 20.99 -5.55
C PHE A 98 -3.00 22.09 -4.71
N PRO A 99 -3.34 21.84 -3.42
CA PRO A 99 -4.13 22.78 -2.61
C PRO A 99 -3.51 24.17 -2.41
N GLU A 100 -2.22 24.26 -2.07
CA GLU A 100 -1.52 25.52 -1.81
C GLU A 100 -0.24 25.68 -2.62
N LYS A 101 -0.04 26.87 -3.17
CA LYS A 101 1.11 27.20 -4.02
C LYS A 101 1.67 28.57 -3.69
N GLU A 102 2.99 28.68 -3.67
CA GLU A 102 3.68 29.93 -3.42
C GLU A 102 4.90 30.07 -4.35
N LYS A 103 5.00 31.20 -5.06
CA LYS A 103 6.16 31.57 -5.91
C LYS A 103 6.64 30.47 -6.87
N GLY A 104 5.71 29.64 -7.38
CA GLY A 104 6.04 28.55 -8.30
C GLY A 104 6.51 27.25 -7.64
N PHE A 105 6.25 27.07 -6.34
CA PHE A 105 6.46 25.85 -5.56
C PHE A 105 5.16 25.38 -4.90
N LEU A 106 5.10 24.08 -4.61
CA LEU A 106 4.02 23.50 -3.80
C LEU A 106 4.30 23.83 -2.33
N LYS A 107 3.32 24.44 -1.68
CA LYS A 107 3.46 24.85 -0.28
C LYS A 107 2.95 23.73 0.62
N ILE A 108 3.84 23.24 1.49
CA ILE A 108 3.51 22.23 2.50
C ILE A 108 3.81 22.78 3.90
N PRO A 109 3.23 22.19 4.95
CA PRO A 109 3.71 22.41 6.31
C PRO A 109 5.22 22.12 6.40
N PRO A 110 5.96 22.83 7.27
CA PRO A 110 7.38 22.58 7.47
C PRO A 110 7.61 21.13 7.95
N VAL A 111 8.67 20.50 7.43
CA VAL A 111 8.99 19.08 7.68
C VAL A 111 9.76 18.89 8.99
N PHE A 112 10.50 19.92 9.41
CA PHE A 112 11.24 19.95 10.67
C PHE A 112 10.66 21.06 11.53
N GLU A 113 10.53 20.78 12.83
CA GLU A 113 10.39 21.83 13.86
C GLU A 113 11.75 22.46 14.17
#